data_AF-A0A167C3J1-F1
#
_entry.id   AF-A0A167C3J1-F1
#
_cell.length_a   1.000
_cell.length_b   1.000
_cell.length_c   1.000
_cell.angle_alpha   90.00
_cell.angle_beta   90.00
_cell.angle_gamma   90.00
#
_symmetry.space_group_name_H-M   'P 1'
#
loop_
_entity.id
_entity.type
_entity.pdbx_description
1 polymer ?
#
loop_
_entity_poly.entity_id
_entity_poly.type
_entity_poly.pdbx_seq_one_letter_code
_entity_poly.pdbx_strand_id
1 'polypeptide(L)'
;MAESTRMRTLEAKCFCGDIHFTLDMPVADLPLKAYLCHCSICRYNTGTLANMHASLAQGIEPNWVAPSSVKGLTSYLIPGVGYTPKSCSTCGCHVGAVGNDDGTWTLATAILKEHGHDIVNIVSHVFNKSAGDGGLAGILTHMQGKALGTWNPEDDQPNAAALKSKFEVGSDGQERLRAQCHCGGVSFTIPRPSKEIAEHAYAKRFVSPLDPTKWYGTLDMCDDCRLINGAPVASWILVPTNALEPAVGEHLMLGTIKTYASSEGVTRAFCSVCSATIFFLQHSRRYGHVPVADISTGLLRASDGAMAESWITWRTRLSFESDGLAFDKDMTEGIVEGMRKWTMERNGGKILTDEI
;
A
#
# COMPACT_ATOMS: atom_id res chain seq x y z
N MET A 1 -6.31 17.25 -37.29
CA MET A 1 -7.74 17.15 -36.90
C MET A 1 -8.25 15.71 -36.77
N ALA A 2 -7.64 14.70 -37.41
CA ALA A 2 -8.11 13.30 -37.32
C ALA A 2 -7.71 12.54 -36.03
N GLU A 3 -6.70 13.03 -35.29
CA GLU A 3 -6.17 12.34 -34.10
C GLU A 3 -7.07 12.55 -32.86
N SER A 4 -7.84 13.64 -32.83
CA SER A 4 -8.70 14.04 -31.70
C SER A 4 -9.96 13.17 -31.51
N THR A 5 -10.29 12.27 -32.43
CA THR A 5 -11.47 11.40 -32.37
C THR A 5 -11.14 9.92 -32.18
N ARG A 6 -9.86 9.55 -32.18
CA ARG A 6 -9.44 8.17 -31.98
C ARG A 6 -9.52 7.82 -30.50
N MET A 7 -10.28 6.78 -30.18
CA MET A 7 -10.41 6.24 -28.83
C MET A 7 -9.56 4.97 -28.69
N ARG A 8 -9.02 4.74 -27.50
CA ARG A 8 -8.43 3.48 -27.05
C ARG A 8 -9.17 3.01 -25.81
N THR A 9 -9.64 1.78 -25.84
CA THR A 9 -10.30 1.16 -24.69
C THR A 9 -9.24 0.51 -23.80
N LEU A 10 -9.21 0.86 -22.51
CA LEU A 10 -8.34 0.25 -21.50
C LEU A 10 -9.17 -0.63 -20.57
N GLU A 11 -8.68 -1.82 -20.23
CA GLU A 11 -9.35 -2.75 -19.31
C GLU A 11 -8.78 -2.64 -17.89
N ALA A 12 -9.65 -2.57 -16.88
CA ALA A 12 -9.29 -2.50 -15.47
C ALA A 12 -10.01 -3.60 -14.67
N LYS A 13 -9.31 -4.27 -13.75
CA LYS A 13 -9.88 -5.36 -12.97
C LYS A 13 -9.23 -5.47 -11.59
N CYS A 14 -10.03 -5.68 -10.54
CA CYS A 14 -9.49 -6.01 -9.21
C CYS A 14 -9.15 -7.50 -9.11
N PHE A 15 -8.46 -7.90 -8.04
CA PHE A 15 -8.05 -9.28 -7.83
C PHE A 15 -9.20 -10.31 -7.88
N CYS A 16 -10.31 -10.07 -7.18
CA CYS A 16 -11.43 -11.03 -7.18
C CYS A 16 -12.30 -10.96 -8.44
N GLY A 17 -12.11 -9.94 -9.28
CA GLY A 17 -12.88 -9.73 -10.51
C GLY A 17 -14.28 -9.14 -10.35
N ASP A 18 -14.77 -8.93 -9.13
CA ASP A 18 -16.08 -8.29 -8.90
C ASP A 18 -16.11 -6.84 -9.37
N ILE A 19 -14.96 -6.18 -9.39
CA ILE A 19 -14.74 -4.92 -10.10
C ILE A 19 -14.02 -5.25 -11.42
N HIS A 20 -14.73 -5.01 -12.51
CA HIS A 20 -14.25 -5.18 -13.88
C HIS A 20 -14.94 -4.15 -14.77
N PHE A 21 -14.16 -3.28 -15.38
CA PHE A 21 -14.67 -2.24 -16.27
C PHE A 21 -13.65 -1.91 -17.36
N THR A 22 -14.11 -1.20 -18.39
CA THR A 22 -13.25 -0.56 -19.36
C THR A 22 -13.35 0.96 -19.27
N LEU A 23 -12.36 1.66 -19.83
CA LEU A 23 -12.35 3.11 -20.00
C LEU A 23 -12.07 3.41 -21.47
N ASP A 24 -12.94 4.20 -22.09
CA ASP A 24 -12.70 4.69 -23.45
C ASP A 24 -11.93 6.01 -23.36
N MET A 25 -10.63 5.94 -23.64
CA MET A 25 -9.70 7.06 -23.55
C MET A 25 -9.48 7.69 -24.92
N PRO A 26 -9.61 9.01 -25.07
CA PRO A 26 -9.05 9.70 -26.24
C PRO A 26 -7.55 9.41 -26.32
N VAL A 27 -7.06 9.02 -27.50
CA VAL A 27 -5.62 8.72 -27.68
C VAL A 27 -4.75 9.95 -27.35
N ALA A 28 -5.28 11.16 -27.53
CA ALA A 28 -4.61 12.41 -27.16
C ALA A 28 -4.41 12.59 -25.65
N ASP A 29 -5.17 11.89 -24.81
CA ASP A 29 -5.05 11.91 -23.35
C ASP A 29 -4.05 10.86 -22.84
N LEU A 30 -3.50 10.03 -23.73
CA LEU A 30 -2.51 9.01 -23.42
C LEU A 30 -1.08 9.50 -23.75
N PRO A 31 -0.07 9.10 -22.95
CA PRO A 31 -0.19 8.32 -21.72
C PRO A 31 -0.80 9.13 -20.56
N LEU A 32 -1.53 8.43 -19.69
CA LEU A 32 -2.02 8.96 -18.42
C LEU A 32 -0.82 9.40 -17.57
N LYS A 33 -0.85 10.67 -17.13
CA LYS A 33 0.17 11.21 -16.23
C LYS A 33 -0.11 10.73 -14.80
N ALA A 34 0.50 9.62 -14.43
CA ALA A 34 0.35 9.05 -13.11
C ALA A 34 1.28 9.71 -12.10
N TYR A 35 0.83 9.78 -10.85
CA TYR A 35 1.61 10.21 -9.71
C TYR A 35 1.48 9.20 -8.57
N LEU A 36 2.48 9.18 -7.69
CA LEU A 36 2.44 8.43 -6.43
C LEU A 36 2.08 9.37 -5.29
N CYS A 37 0.89 9.19 -4.71
CA CYS A 37 0.41 9.96 -3.57
C CYS A 37 0.83 9.31 -2.26
N HIS A 38 1.50 10.10 -1.43
CA HIS A 38 2.03 9.67 -0.13
C HIS A 38 1.24 10.23 1.04
N CYS A 39 0.11 10.91 0.83
CA CYS A 39 -0.63 11.50 1.95
C CYS A 39 -1.12 10.43 2.93
N SER A 40 -1.25 10.79 4.19
CA SER A 40 -1.74 9.88 5.22
C SER A 40 -3.13 9.31 4.93
N ILE A 41 -4.00 10.06 4.25
CA ILE A 41 -5.31 9.54 3.83
C ILE A 41 -5.13 8.34 2.91
N CYS A 42 -4.30 8.46 1.86
CA CYS A 42 -4.02 7.37 0.94
C CYS A 42 -3.43 6.17 1.68
N ARG A 43 -2.37 6.38 2.48
CA ARG A 43 -1.70 5.29 3.21
C ARG A 43 -2.64 4.56 4.17
N TYR A 44 -3.41 5.31 4.96
CA TYR A 44 -4.26 4.74 6.00
C TYR A 44 -5.55 4.14 5.43
N ASN A 45 -5.96 4.55 4.22
CA ASN A 45 -7.14 4.07 3.52
C ASN A 45 -6.85 2.83 2.66
N THR A 46 -5.61 2.60 2.23
CA THR A 46 -5.25 1.43 1.41
C THR A 46 -4.35 0.43 2.14
N GLY A 47 -3.62 0.87 3.16
CA GLY A 47 -2.61 0.06 3.86
C GLY A 47 -1.25 0.06 3.16
N THR A 48 -1.05 0.84 2.10
CA THR A 48 0.23 0.90 1.36
C THR A 48 1.02 2.17 1.67
N LEU A 49 2.30 2.20 1.30
CA LEU A 49 3.16 3.38 1.53
C LEU A 49 2.86 4.54 0.57
N ALA A 50 2.31 4.24 -0.61
CA ALA A 50 1.85 5.23 -1.59
C ALA A 50 0.83 4.62 -2.55
N ASN A 51 -0.11 5.44 -3.03
CA ASN A 51 -1.07 5.04 -4.07
C ASN A 51 -0.67 5.62 -5.42
N MET A 52 -0.85 4.86 -6.50
CA MET A 52 -0.58 5.33 -7.86
C MET A 52 -1.87 5.75 -8.56
N HIS A 53 -1.96 7.01 -8.94
CA HIS A 53 -3.19 7.62 -9.43
C HIS A 53 -2.97 8.43 -10.70
N ALA A 54 -3.99 8.51 -11.54
CA ALA A 54 -4.08 9.49 -12.63
C ALA A 54 -5.50 10.09 -12.68
N SER A 55 -5.60 11.42 -12.78
CA SER A 55 -6.89 12.09 -13.01
C SER A 55 -7.32 11.88 -14.45
N LEU A 56 -8.57 11.48 -14.65
CA LEU A 56 -9.17 11.33 -15.97
C LEU A 56 -9.78 12.66 -16.43
N ALA A 57 -9.97 12.81 -17.74
CA ALA A 57 -10.70 13.95 -18.27
C ALA A 57 -12.18 13.90 -17.84
N GLN A 58 -12.82 15.07 -17.76
CA GLN A 58 -14.24 15.18 -17.42
C GLN A 58 -15.10 14.28 -18.33
N GLY A 59 -16.02 13.53 -17.73
CA GLY A 59 -16.94 12.65 -18.45
C GLY A 59 -16.37 11.27 -18.82
N ILE A 60 -15.09 11.01 -18.57
CA ILE A 60 -14.55 9.65 -18.64
C ILE A 60 -14.91 8.92 -17.35
N GLU A 61 -15.71 7.86 -17.48
CA GLU A 61 -16.19 7.04 -16.37
C GLU A 61 -16.09 5.53 -16.67
N PRO A 62 -16.08 4.67 -15.65
CA PRO A 62 -16.06 3.22 -15.83
C PRO A 62 -17.24 2.67 -16.66
N ASN A 63 -16.92 2.04 -17.79
CA ASN A 63 -17.85 1.20 -18.55
C ASN A 63 -17.86 -0.21 -17.95
N TRP A 64 -18.85 -0.51 -17.10
CA TRP A 64 -18.90 -1.76 -16.34
C TRP A 64 -19.07 -2.99 -17.24
N VAL A 65 -18.21 -3.99 -17.04
CA VAL A 65 -18.30 -5.29 -17.72
C VAL A 65 -19.13 -6.24 -16.87
N ALA A 66 -20.26 -6.71 -17.40
CA ALA A 66 -21.15 -7.60 -16.65
C ALA A 66 -20.43 -8.88 -16.18
N PRO A 67 -20.70 -9.37 -14.95
CA PRO A 67 -21.73 -8.92 -14.02
C PRO A 67 -21.31 -7.75 -13.11
N SER A 68 -20.12 -7.16 -13.30
CA SER A 68 -19.65 -6.03 -12.51
C SER A 68 -20.57 -4.82 -12.68
N SER A 69 -20.65 -4.00 -11.62
CA SER A 69 -21.38 -2.74 -11.63
C SER A 69 -20.93 -1.85 -10.48
N VAL A 70 -21.37 -0.60 -10.49
CA VAL A 70 -21.16 0.36 -9.39
C VAL A 70 -21.59 -0.18 -8.02
N LYS A 71 -22.53 -1.13 -7.95
CA LYS A 71 -22.98 -1.74 -6.69
C LYS A 71 -21.89 -2.58 -6.01
N GLY A 72 -20.89 -3.01 -6.77
CA GLY A 72 -19.71 -3.72 -6.23
C GLY A 72 -18.74 -2.80 -5.49
N LEU A 73 -18.91 -1.47 -5.57
CA LEU A 73 -18.03 -0.51 -4.94
C LEU A 73 -18.47 -0.13 -3.51
N THR A 74 -17.53 -0.14 -2.59
CA THR A 74 -17.58 0.64 -1.35
C THR A 74 -17.20 2.08 -1.66
N SER A 75 -18.07 3.03 -1.27
CA SER A 75 -17.80 4.46 -1.33
C SER A 75 -17.55 4.99 0.07
N TYR A 76 -16.36 5.54 0.34
CA TYR A 76 -16.00 6.02 1.67
C TYR A 76 -15.94 7.55 1.70
N LEU A 77 -17.01 8.19 2.17
CA LEU A 77 -17.04 9.65 2.30
C LEU A 77 -16.19 10.10 3.48
N ILE A 78 -15.18 10.95 3.23
CA ILE A 78 -14.30 11.49 4.26
C ILE A 78 -14.69 12.96 4.51
N PRO A 79 -15.12 13.33 5.73
CA PRO A 79 -15.45 14.72 6.04
C PRO A 79 -14.29 15.68 5.76
N GLY A 80 -14.59 16.77 5.06
CA GLY A 80 -13.59 17.81 4.73
C GLY A 80 -12.64 17.47 3.58
N VAL A 81 -12.82 16.32 2.93
CA VAL A 81 -12.02 15.93 1.75
C VAL A 81 -12.87 16.07 0.50
N GLY A 82 -12.31 16.69 -0.55
CA GLY A 82 -13.01 17.01 -1.80
C GLY A 82 -13.28 15.83 -2.73
N TYR A 83 -12.96 14.60 -2.34
CA TYR A 83 -13.18 13.40 -3.14
C TYR A 83 -13.66 12.23 -2.27
N THR A 84 -14.24 11.23 -2.92
CA THR A 84 -14.72 10.00 -2.29
C THR A 84 -13.96 8.78 -2.86
N PRO A 85 -13.06 8.14 -2.09
CA PRO A 85 -12.46 6.86 -2.45
C PRO A 85 -13.50 5.79 -2.82
N LYS A 86 -13.17 5.02 -3.86
CA LYS A 86 -13.93 3.90 -4.39
C LYS A 86 -13.07 2.64 -4.30
N SER A 87 -13.62 1.59 -3.72
CA SER A 87 -12.92 0.31 -3.57
C SER A 87 -13.86 -0.87 -3.80
N CYS A 88 -13.32 -2.04 -4.16
CA CYS A 88 -14.09 -3.27 -4.27
C CYS A 88 -14.63 -3.70 -2.88
N SER A 89 -15.93 -3.89 -2.76
CA SER A 89 -16.58 -4.32 -1.52
C SER A 89 -16.30 -5.79 -1.13
N THR A 90 -15.78 -6.58 -2.08
CA THR A 90 -15.44 -8.00 -1.86
C THR A 90 -14.00 -8.21 -1.41
N CYS A 91 -13.03 -7.61 -2.12
CA CYS A 91 -11.61 -7.83 -1.83
C CYS A 91 -10.85 -6.63 -1.23
N GLY A 92 -11.48 -5.45 -1.14
CA GLY A 92 -10.86 -4.23 -0.60
C GLY A 92 -10.07 -3.39 -1.61
N CYS A 93 -9.83 -3.90 -2.82
CA CYS A 93 -9.05 -3.22 -3.87
C CYS A 93 -9.46 -1.77 -4.10
N HIS A 94 -8.50 -0.85 -3.95
CA HIS A 94 -8.69 0.54 -4.29
C HIS A 94 -8.79 0.72 -5.81
N VAL A 95 -9.91 1.27 -6.28
CA VAL A 95 -10.19 1.46 -7.70
C VAL A 95 -9.85 2.88 -8.14
N GLY A 96 -9.96 3.82 -7.21
CA GLY A 96 -9.76 5.24 -7.47
C GLY A 96 -10.57 6.10 -6.52
N ALA A 97 -10.86 7.33 -6.94
CA ALA A 97 -11.73 8.25 -6.24
C ALA A 97 -12.56 9.07 -7.23
N VAL A 98 -13.65 9.65 -6.74
CA VAL A 98 -14.50 10.56 -7.52
C VAL A 98 -14.53 11.91 -6.81
N GLY A 99 -14.28 13.00 -7.55
CA GLY A 99 -14.42 14.36 -7.04
C GLY A 99 -15.86 14.64 -6.57
N ASN A 100 -16.01 15.23 -5.39
CA ASN A 100 -17.32 15.47 -4.79
C ASN A 100 -18.05 16.66 -5.44
N ASP A 101 -17.30 17.56 -6.05
CA ASP A 101 -17.76 18.79 -6.69
C ASP A 101 -17.99 18.63 -8.20
N ASP A 102 -17.11 17.91 -8.89
CA ASP A 102 -17.11 17.79 -10.35
C ASP A 102 -17.43 16.39 -10.88
N GLY A 103 -17.44 15.37 -10.02
CA GLY A 103 -17.65 13.97 -10.40
C GLY A 103 -16.47 13.37 -11.19
N THR A 104 -15.33 14.05 -11.28
CA THR A 104 -14.16 13.60 -12.05
C THR A 104 -13.54 12.38 -11.39
N TRP A 105 -13.24 11.37 -12.19
CA TRP A 105 -12.54 10.18 -11.73
C TRP A 105 -11.04 10.42 -11.62
N THR A 106 -10.48 10.01 -10.49
CA THR A 106 -9.06 9.74 -10.32
C THR A 106 -8.87 8.24 -10.23
N LEU A 107 -8.27 7.64 -11.24
CA LEU A 107 -8.11 6.20 -11.37
C LEU A 107 -6.89 5.70 -10.59
N ALA A 108 -7.03 4.57 -9.89
CA ALA A 108 -5.88 3.78 -9.45
C ALA A 108 -5.29 3.02 -10.64
N THR A 109 -4.25 3.55 -11.28
CA THR A 109 -3.73 2.98 -12.54
C THR A 109 -3.11 1.59 -12.35
N ALA A 110 -2.80 1.21 -11.11
CA ALA A 110 -2.29 -0.11 -10.75
C ALA A 110 -3.26 -1.28 -11.05
N ILE A 111 -4.55 -1.02 -11.29
CA ILE A 111 -5.53 -2.07 -11.64
C ILE A 111 -5.76 -2.23 -13.15
N LEU A 112 -5.08 -1.42 -13.97
CA LEU A 112 -5.10 -1.59 -15.42
C LEU A 112 -4.41 -2.91 -15.79
N LYS A 113 -4.99 -3.60 -16.78
CA LYS A 113 -4.44 -4.84 -17.32
C LYS A 113 -3.27 -4.58 -18.28
N GLU A 114 -3.36 -3.49 -19.03
CA GLU A 114 -2.26 -2.97 -19.85
C GLU A 114 -1.54 -1.88 -19.06
N HIS A 115 -0.22 -2.01 -18.95
CA HIS A 115 0.64 -1.02 -18.33
C HIS A 115 1.92 -0.88 -19.18
N GLY A 116 2.39 0.34 -19.34
CA GLY A 116 3.46 0.68 -20.28
C GLY A 116 3.48 2.16 -20.60
N HIS A 117 4.57 2.66 -21.19
CA HIS A 117 4.82 4.10 -21.30
C HIS A 117 3.86 4.83 -22.23
N ASP A 118 3.19 4.10 -23.13
CA ASP A 118 2.15 4.61 -24.01
C ASP A 118 0.78 4.67 -23.33
N ILE A 119 0.62 4.02 -22.16
CA ILE A 119 -0.62 4.01 -21.36
C ILE A 119 -0.49 4.83 -20.10
N VAL A 120 0.54 4.59 -19.31
CA VAL A 120 0.78 5.23 -18.01
C VAL A 120 2.21 5.72 -17.97
N ASN A 121 2.37 6.99 -17.64
CA ASN A 121 3.67 7.62 -17.42
C ASN A 121 3.71 8.15 -15.99
N ILE A 122 4.55 7.55 -15.13
CA ILE A 122 4.73 7.98 -13.74
C ILE A 122 5.64 9.21 -13.72
N VAL A 123 5.08 10.38 -13.39
CA VAL A 123 5.80 11.66 -13.53
C VAL A 123 6.22 12.30 -12.22
N SER A 124 5.57 11.95 -11.10
CA SER A 124 5.83 12.64 -9.83
C SER A 124 5.40 11.89 -8.58
N HIS A 125 5.97 12.30 -7.46
CA HIS A 125 5.40 12.11 -6.13
C HIS A 125 4.57 13.31 -5.71
N VAL A 126 3.45 13.06 -5.03
CA VAL A 126 2.63 14.11 -4.42
C VAL A 126 2.44 13.86 -2.93
N PHE A 127 2.41 14.93 -2.14
CA PHE A 127 2.31 14.87 -0.67
C PHE A 127 3.40 14.03 0.01
N ASN A 128 4.59 13.91 -0.58
CA ASN A 128 5.69 13.13 -0.01
C ASN A 128 6.21 13.67 1.33
N LYS A 129 6.05 14.97 1.62
CA LYS A 129 6.34 15.52 2.95
C LYS A 129 5.47 14.88 4.05
N SER A 130 4.27 14.39 3.70
CA SER A 130 3.35 13.71 4.64
C SER A 130 3.88 12.36 5.15
N ALA A 131 4.92 11.80 4.52
CA ALA A 131 5.58 10.59 5.00
C ALA A 131 6.48 10.85 6.23
N GLY A 132 7.01 12.07 6.38
CA GLY A 132 7.89 12.45 7.49
C GLY A 132 9.35 12.02 7.33
N ASP A 133 9.59 10.81 6.81
CA ASP A 133 10.94 10.22 6.58
C ASP A 133 11.28 10.05 5.09
N GLY A 134 10.49 10.68 4.21
CA GLY A 134 10.58 10.53 2.76
C GLY A 134 9.81 9.34 2.21
N GLY A 135 9.42 8.35 3.04
CA GLY A 135 8.61 7.21 2.61
C GLY A 135 9.16 6.49 1.36
N LEU A 136 8.25 5.99 0.54
CA LEU A 136 8.61 5.37 -0.74
C LEU A 136 9.20 6.39 -1.74
N ALA A 137 8.92 7.70 -1.60
CA ALA A 137 9.52 8.73 -2.46
C ALA A 137 11.04 8.89 -2.22
N GLY A 138 11.51 8.61 -1.00
CA GLY A 138 12.94 8.56 -0.68
C GLY A 138 13.66 7.33 -1.27
N ILE A 139 12.90 6.33 -1.70
CA ILE A 139 13.39 5.11 -2.35
C ILE A 139 13.34 5.28 -3.87
N LEU A 140 12.15 5.48 -4.43
CA LEU A 140 11.94 5.67 -5.86
C LEU A 140 12.25 7.11 -6.26
N THR A 141 13.52 7.49 -6.23
CA THR A 141 13.92 8.87 -6.55
C THR A 141 14.06 9.12 -8.06
N HIS A 142 14.33 8.06 -8.82
CA HIS A 142 14.60 8.12 -10.26
C HIS A 142 13.90 6.98 -10.99
N MET A 143 13.49 7.25 -12.24
CA MET A 143 13.06 6.25 -13.21
C MET A 143 13.75 6.54 -14.54
N GLN A 144 14.29 5.52 -15.21
CA GLN A 144 15.07 5.69 -16.46
C GLN A 144 16.19 6.73 -16.33
N GLY A 145 16.85 6.80 -15.17
CA GLY A 145 17.90 7.78 -14.89
C GLY A 145 17.43 9.23 -14.76
N LYS A 146 16.11 9.50 -14.80
CA LYS A 146 15.53 10.83 -14.59
C LYS A 146 14.91 10.91 -13.21
N ALA A 147 15.17 12.02 -12.51
CA ALA A 147 14.54 12.30 -11.23
C ALA A 147 13.03 12.48 -11.41
N LEU A 148 12.24 11.89 -10.51
CA LEU A 148 10.80 12.11 -10.49
C LEU A 148 10.48 13.50 -9.92
N GLY A 149 9.47 14.15 -10.48
CA GLY A 149 8.98 15.43 -9.96
C GLY A 149 8.37 15.27 -8.56
N THR A 150 8.26 16.37 -7.83
CA THR A 150 7.57 16.39 -6.53
C THR A 150 6.63 17.57 -6.44
N TRP A 151 5.43 17.35 -5.89
CA TRP A 151 4.52 18.42 -5.53
C TRP A 151 4.03 18.24 -4.09
N ASN A 152 4.02 19.33 -3.31
CA ASN A 152 3.42 19.39 -1.99
C ASN A 152 2.67 20.72 -1.87
N PRO A 153 1.60 20.80 -1.07
CA PRO A 153 1.02 22.07 -0.69
C PRO A 153 2.04 22.95 0.04
N GLU A 154 1.79 24.26 0.04
CA GLU A 154 2.55 25.24 0.83
C GLU A 154 2.42 24.94 2.33
N ASP A 155 3.48 25.17 3.09
CA ASP A 155 3.60 24.72 4.49
C ASP A 155 2.56 25.35 5.44
N ASP A 156 1.93 26.46 5.05
CA ASP A 156 0.87 27.16 5.79
C ASP A 156 -0.54 26.60 5.52
N GLN A 157 -0.69 25.72 4.53
CA GLN A 157 -1.99 25.15 4.19
C GLN A 157 -2.37 24.00 5.15
N PRO A 158 -3.65 23.86 5.54
CA PRO A 158 -4.08 22.81 6.46
C PRO A 158 -3.77 21.38 5.97
N ASN A 159 -3.73 21.16 4.66
CA ASN A 159 -3.41 19.88 4.03
C ASN A 159 -1.90 19.59 3.91
N ALA A 160 -1.03 20.53 4.30
CA ALA A 160 0.42 20.35 4.34
C ALA A 160 0.92 19.71 5.64
N ALA A 161 0.12 19.77 6.71
CA ALA A 161 0.49 19.25 8.01
C ALA A 161 0.69 17.73 7.97
N ALA A 162 1.93 17.28 8.20
CA ALA A 162 2.20 15.87 8.46
C ALA A 162 1.52 15.45 9.77
N LEU A 163 0.79 14.33 9.74
CA LEU A 163 0.19 13.79 10.95
C LEU A 163 1.30 13.33 11.90
N LYS A 164 1.38 13.97 13.07
CA LYS A 164 2.29 13.55 14.14
C LYS A 164 1.66 12.39 14.90
N SER A 165 2.27 11.22 14.79
CA SER A 165 1.89 10.06 15.59
C SER A 165 2.16 10.31 17.07
N LYS A 166 1.30 9.76 17.93
CA LYS A 166 1.48 9.83 19.37
C LYS A 166 2.40 8.70 19.82
N PHE A 167 3.26 9.00 20.79
CA PHE A 167 3.98 7.96 21.52
C PHE A 167 2.98 7.15 22.35
N GLU A 168 3.07 5.82 22.28
CA GLU A 168 2.17 4.90 22.98
C GLU A 168 2.98 3.89 23.78
N VAL A 169 2.49 3.53 24.97
CA VAL A 169 3.07 2.53 25.85
C VAL A 169 2.02 1.51 26.27
N GLY A 170 2.44 0.26 26.41
CA GLY A 170 1.61 -0.83 26.93
C GLY A 170 1.45 -0.76 28.45
N SER A 171 0.65 -1.68 28.99
CA SER A 171 0.48 -1.84 30.45
C SER A 171 1.76 -2.26 31.18
N ASP A 172 2.73 -2.80 30.45
CA ASP A 172 4.07 -3.16 30.90
C ASP A 172 5.07 -1.99 30.88
N GLY A 173 4.62 -0.79 30.49
CA GLY A 173 5.46 0.40 30.37
C GLY A 173 6.41 0.40 29.16
N GLN A 174 6.34 -0.61 28.29
CA GLN A 174 7.15 -0.69 27.08
C GLN A 174 6.45 -0.01 25.90
N GLU A 175 7.23 0.48 24.94
CA GLU A 175 6.71 1.15 23.75
C GLU A 175 5.75 0.25 22.94
N ARG A 176 4.82 0.88 22.23
CA ARG A 176 3.91 0.23 21.28
C ARG A 176 3.85 0.99 19.97
N LEU A 177 3.84 0.25 18.87
CA LEU A 177 3.60 0.79 17.54
C LEU A 177 2.12 0.62 17.18
N ARG A 178 1.42 1.73 17.03
CA ARG A 178 0.02 1.72 16.60
C ARG A 178 -0.10 1.39 15.12
N ALA A 179 -0.95 0.42 14.80
CA ALA A 179 -1.47 0.15 13.47
C ALA A 179 -2.95 0.49 13.43
N GLN A 180 -3.36 1.37 12.50
CA GLN A 180 -4.76 1.82 12.43
C GLN A 180 -5.17 2.18 10.99
N CYS A 181 -6.35 1.73 10.57
CA CYS A 181 -6.95 2.14 9.31
C CYS A 181 -7.52 3.57 9.39
N HIS A 182 -7.82 4.19 8.24
CA HIS A 182 -8.25 5.58 8.20
C HIS A 182 -9.49 5.86 9.06
N CYS A 183 -10.51 5.01 8.99
CA CYS A 183 -11.75 5.21 9.75
C CYS A 183 -11.62 4.86 11.25
N GLY A 184 -10.49 4.30 11.69
CA GLY A 184 -10.29 3.84 13.06
C GLY A 184 -11.06 2.58 13.47
N GLY A 185 -11.89 2.02 12.58
CA GLY A 185 -12.66 0.80 12.85
C GLY A 185 -11.80 -0.45 13.03
N VAL A 186 -10.54 -0.42 12.59
CA VAL A 186 -9.51 -1.41 12.91
C VAL A 186 -8.32 -0.68 13.51
N SER A 187 -7.99 -1.00 14.76
CA SER A 187 -6.90 -0.38 15.49
C SER A 187 -6.33 -1.35 16.52
N PHE A 188 -5.01 -1.53 16.50
CA PHE A 188 -4.27 -2.39 17.43
C PHE A 188 -2.84 -1.87 17.60
N THR A 189 -2.15 -2.36 18.62
CA THR A 189 -0.74 -2.07 18.88
C THR A 189 0.14 -3.29 18.65
N ILE A 190 1.37 -3.01 18.25
CA ILE A 190 2.42 -3.99 17.98
C ILE A 190 3.55 -3.72 18.97
N PRO A 191 3.90 -4.68 19.86
CA PRO A 191 5.06 -4.54 20.72
C PRO A 191 6.35 -4.75 19.94
N ARG A 192 7.48 -4.47 20.61
CA ARG A 192 8.81 -4.87 20.13
C ARG A 192 8.88 -6.41 20.06
N PRO A 193 9.72 -7.00 19.19
CA PRO A 193 9.97 -8.43 19.23
C PRO A 193 10.40 -8.86 20.64
N SER A 194 9.79 -9.92 21.16
CA SER A 194 10.22 -10.50 22.43
C SER A 194 11.53 -11.27 22.24
N LYS A 195 12.27 -11.46 23.34
CA LYS A 195 13.46 -12.32 23.35
C LYS A 195 13.16 -13.74 22.83
N GLU A 196 12.00 -14.27 23.21
CA GLU A 196 11.53 -15.59 22.78
C GLU A 196 11.41 -15.68 21.25
N ILE A 197 10.79 -14.68 20.60
CA ILE A 197 10.66 -14.63 19.14
C ILE A 197 12.03 -14.48 18.47
N ALA A 198 12.87 -13.59 19.00
CA ALA A 198 14.20 -13.29 18.44
C ALA A 198 15.17 -14.48 18.52
N GLU A 199 15.05 -15.33 19.54
CA GLU A 199 15.92 -16.51 19.74
C GLU A 199 15.32 -17.80 19.15
N HIS A 200 14.05 -17.80 18.75
CA HIS A 200 13.39 -18.98 18.21
C HIS A 200 13.91 -19.39 16.81
N ALA A 201 14.12 -20.69 16.60
CA ALA A 201 14.74 -21.22 15.38
C ALA A 201 14.03 -20.81 14.08
N TYR A 202 12.69 -20.74 14.09
CA TYR A 202 11.90 -20.34 12.92
C TYR A 202 11.56 -18.85 12.91
N ALA A 203 11.05 -18.32 14.02
CA ALA A 203 10.43 -16.99 14.09
C ALA A 203 11.44 -15.84 14.12
N LYS A 204 12.72 -16.12 14.40
CA LYS A 204 13.80 -15.13 14.28
C LYS A 204 13.90 -14.49 12.90
N ARG A 205 13.38 -15.15 11.84
CA ARG A 205 13.33 -14.60 10.48
C ARG A 205 12.43 -13.38 10.33
N PHE A 206 11.50 -13.17 11.25
CA PHE A 206 10.60 -12.01 11.27
C PHE A 206 11.19 -10.83 12.07
N VAL A 207 12.31 -11.06 12.75
CA VAL A 207 13.04 -10.08 13.55
C VAL A 207 14.25 -9.61 12.74
N SER A 208 14.61 -8.35 12.90
CA SER A 208 15.75 -7.79 12.17
C SER A 208 17.04 -8.56 12.49
N PRO A 209 17.82 -8.94 11.46
CA PRO A 209 19.13 -9.57 11.66
C PRO A 209 20.19 -8.59 12.17
N LEU A 210 19.87 -7.30 12.26
CA LEU A 210 20.78 -6.24 12.69
C LEU A 210 20.45 -5.69 14.08
N ASP A 211 19.18 -5.76 14.48
CA ASP A 211 18.69 -5.21 15.74
C ASP A 211 17.53 -6.07 16.26
N PRO A 212 17.71 -6.87 17.33
CA PRO A 212 16.68 -7.77 17.83
C PRO A 212 15.44 -7.04 18.39
N THR A 213 15.47 -5.71 18.51
CA THR A 213 14.34 -4.89 18.95
C THR A 213 13.45 -4.39 17.80
N LYS A 214 13.81 -4.72 16.55
CA LYS A 214 13.07 -4.30 15.35
C LYS A 214 12.48 -5.48 14.60
N TRP A 215 11.30 -5.28 14.03
CA TRP A 215 10.71 -6.21 13.07
C TRP A 215 11.46 -6.13 11.74
N TYR A 216 11.41 -7.22 10.98
CA TYR A 216 11.99 -7.27 9.64
C TYR A 216 10.91 -7.03 8.58
N GLY A 217 11.05 -5.94 7.83
CA GLY A 217 10.06 -5.48 6.86
C GLY A 217 10.48 -5.72 5.41
N THR A 218 9.53 -5.85 4.51
CA THR A 218 9.79 -5.98 3.07
C THR A 218 8.82 -5.16 2.23
N LEU A 219 9.31 -4.65 1.10
CA LEU A 219 8.46 -4.25 -0.02
C LEU A 219 8.10 -5.49 -0.84
N ASP A 220 6.92 -5.46 -1.45
CA ASP A 220 6.35 -6.58 -2.19
C ASP A 220 5.69 -6.08 -3.48
N MET A 221 6.13 -6.66 -4.60
CA MET A 221 5.70 -6.30 -5.95
C MET A 221 4.80 -7.37 -6.59
N CYS A 222 4.24 -8.28 -5.79
CA CYS A 222 3.39 -9.35 -6.30
C CYS A 222 2.13 -8.83 -7.00
N ASP A 223 1.75 -9.47 -8.10
CA ASP A 223 0.57 -9.05 -8.89
C ASP A 223 -0.73 -9.13 -8.09
N ASP A 224 -0.88 -10.18 -7.26
CA ASP A 224 -2.02 -10.30 -6.36
C ASP A 224 -2.10 -9.10 -5.40
N CYS A 225 -0.96 -8.74 -4.80
CA CYS A 225 -0.82 -7.64 -3.85
C CYS A 225 -1.19 -6.32 -4.53
N ARG A 226 -0.70 -6.13 -5.76
CA ARG A 226 -1.04 -4.99 -6.60
C ARG A 226 -2.53 -4.87 -6.84
N LEU A 227 -3.17 -5.95 -7.30
CA LEU A 227 -4.59 -6.00 -7.64
C LEU A 227 -5.52 -6.03 -6.41
N ILE A 228 -5.01 -6.34 -5.23
CA ILE A 228 -5.75 -6.30 -3.95
C ILE A 228 -5.66 -4.94 -3.29
N ASN A 229 -4.54 -4.24 -3.43
CA ASN A 229 -4.38 -2.93 -2.84
C ASN A 229 -4.82 -1.81 -3.79
N GLY A 230 -4.79 -2.05 -5.11
CA GLY A 230 -4.92 -0.98 -6.09
C GLY A 230 -3.72 -0.03 -6.09
N ALA A 231 -2.54 -0.55 -5.74
CA ALA A 231 -1.30 0.19 -5.64
C ALA A 231 -0.13 -0.71 -6.07
N PRO A 232 0.93 -0.16 -6.68
CA PRO A 232 1.97 -0.96 -7.31
C PRO A 232 2.89 -1.69 -6.33
N VAL A 233 2.96 -1.23 -5.07
CA VAL A 233 3.88 -1.77 -4.07
C VAL A 233 3.13 -1.98 -2.77
N ALA A 234 3.07 -3.23 -2.33
CA ALA A 234 2.68 -3.58 -0.97
C ALA A 234 3.89 -3.57 -0.05
N SER A 235 3.64 -3.54 1.26
CA SER A 235 4.70 -3.54 2.26
C SER A 235 4.23 -4.17 3.55
N TRP A 236 5.10 -5.01 4.12
CA TRP A 236 4.72 -5.94 5.19
C TRP A 236 5.77 -5.99 6.29
N ILE A 237 5.31 -6.14 7.53
CA ILE A 237 6.06 -6.78 8.62
C ILE A 237 5.30 -8.03 9.05
N LEU A 238 6.00 -9.05 9.54
CA LEU A 238 5.39 -10.32 9.94
C LEU A 238 5.42 -10.46 11.45
N VAL A 239 4.26 -10.69 12.05
CA VAL A 239 4.11 -10.70 13.52
C VAL A 239 3.23 -11.87 13.95
N PRO A 240 3.66 -12.70 14.93
CA PRO A 240 2.78 -13.69 15.55
C PRO A 240 1.51 -13.05 16.10
N THR A 241 0.34 -13.58 15.77
CA THR A 241 -0.93 -12.88 16.04
C THR A 241 -1.25 -12.73 17.53
N ASN A 242 -0.66 -13.57 18.38
CA ASN A 242 -0.77 -13.48 19.84
C ASN A 242 0.10 -12.38 20.46
N ALA A 243 1.07 -11.82 19.72
CA ALA A 243 1.87 -10.69 20.15
C ALA A 243 1.15 -9.35 19.93
N LEU A 244 0.11 -9.33 19.09
CA LEU A 244 -0.69 -8.12 18.86
C LEU A 244 -1.53 -7.77 20.08
N GLU A 245 -1.88 -6.49 20.19
CA GLU A 245 -2.69 -5.97 21.30
C GLU A 245 -3.91 -5.19 20.76
N PRO A 246 -5.15 -5.71 20.90
CA PRO A 246 -5.46 -7.03 21.46
C PRO A 246 -4.95 -8.18 20.57
N ALA A 247 -4.77 -9.36 21.18
CA ALA A 247 -4.37 -10.55 20.45
C ALA A 247 -5.42 -10.91 19.39
N VAL A 248 -4.95 -11.30 18.21
CA VAL A 248 -5.81 -11.62 17.06
C VAL A 248 -5.79 -13.13 16.83
N GLY A 249 -6.97 -13.73 16.69
CA GLY A 249 -7.10 -15.17 16.40
C GLY A 249 -6.85 -15.52 14.93
N GLU A 250 -6.92 -16.81 14.59
CA GLU A 250 -6.67 -17.30 13.22
C GLU A 250 -7.65 -16.75 12.17
N HIS A 251 -8.84 -16.33 12.61
CA HIS A 251 -9.84 -15.70 11.75
C HIS A 251 -9.60 -14.20 11.53
N LEU A 252 -8.56 -13.61 12.12
CA LEU A 252 -8.16 -12.22 11.94
C LEU A 252 -9.24 -11.18 12.32
N MET A 253 -10.20 -11.55 13.14
CA MET A 253 -11.34 -10.69 13.46
C MET A 253 -10.97 -9.61 14.48
N LEU A 254 -11.06 -8.34 14.05
CA LEU A 254 -10.90 -7.17 14.90
C LEU A 254 -11.71 -6.00 14.32
N GLY A 255 -12.61 -5.44 15.12
CA GLY A 255 -13.39 -4.27 14.75
C GLY A 255 -14.17 -4.46 13.43
N THR A 256 -13.91 -3.62 12.42
CA THR A 256 -14.61 -3.62 11.13
C THR A 256 -13.95 -4.50 10.05
N ILE A 257 -13.09 -5.44 10.43
CA ILE A 257 -12.46 -6.36 9.48
C ILE A 257 -13.51 -7.22 8.77
N LYS A 258 -13.32 -7.35 7.45
CA LYS A 258 -13.88 -8.41 6.61
C LYS A 258 -12.74 -9.26 6.08
N THR A 259 -12.93 -10.58 6.08
CA THR A 259 -11.95 -11.54 5.56
C THR A 259 -12.47 -12.30 4.36
N TYR A 260 -11.56 -12.76 3.51
CA TYR A 260 -11.86 -13.70 2.43
C TYR A 260 -10.66 -14.62 2.18
N ALA A 261 -10.92 -15.80 1.62
CA ALA A 261 -9.88 -16.67 1.12
C ALA A 261 -9.48 -16.21 -0.28
N SER A 262 -8.21 -15.86 -0.51
CA SER A 262 -7.73 -15.42 -1.83
C SER A 262 -7.17 -16.57 -2.67
N SER A 263 -6.67 -17.61 -2.00
CA SER A 263 -6.14 -18.84 -2.60
C SER A 263 -6.11 -19.94 -1.53
N GLU A 264 -5.75 -21.17 -1.92
CA GLU A 264 -5.66 -22.28 -0.97
C GLU A 264 -4.69 -21.94 0.18
N GLY A 265 -5.16 -22.10 1.41
CA GLY A 265 -4.34 -21.83 2.59
C GLY A 265 -4.02 -20.35 2.83
N VAL A 266 -4.70 -19.41 2.17
CA VAL A 266 -4.49 -17.97 2.37
C VAL A 266 -5.78 -17.25 2.76
N THR A 267 -5.73 -16.48 3.85
CA THR A 267 -6.76 -15.54 4.27
C THR A 267 -6.25 -14.11 4.16
N ARG A 268 -7.06 -13.22 3.60
CA ARG A 268 -6.80 -11.77 3.56
C ARG A 268 -7.84 -11.02 4.36
N ALA A 269 -7.42 -9.93 5.00
CA ALA A 269 -8.27 -9.10 5.84
C ALA A 269 -8.15 -7.63 5.45
N PHE A 270 -9.30 -6.97 5.28
CA PHE A 270 -9.39 -5.54 5.00
C PHE A 270 -10.50 -4.89 5.84
N CYS A 271 -10.43 -3.58 6.02
CA CYS A 271 -11.48 -2.83 6.71
C CYS A 271 -12.71 -2.68 5.80
N SER A 272 -13.87 -3.18 6.22
CA SER A 272 -15.12 -3.08 5.43
C SER A 272 -15.64 -1.66 5.22
N VAL A 273 -15.13 -0.66 5.94
CA VAL A 273 -15.56 0.75 5.87
C VAL A 273 -14.67 1.56 4.93
N CYS A 274 -13.37 1.62 5.22
CA CYS A 274 -12.41 2.41 4.43
C CYS A 274 -11.63 1.58 3.40
N SER A 275 -11.79 0.26 3.41
CA SER A 275 -11.14 -0.69 2.49
C SER A 275 -9.64 -0.87 2.66
N ALA A 276 -9.06 -0.32 3.74
CA ALA A 276 -7.63 -0.52 4.02
C ALA A 276 -7.28 -2.00 4.20
N THR A 277 -6.25 -2.46 3.50
CA THR A 277 -5.66 -3.78 3.72
C THR A 277 -5.03 -3.81 5.10
N ILE A 278 -5.36 -4.84 5.89
CA ILE A 278 -4.91 -4.99 7.28
C ILE A 278 -3.91 -6.12 7.42
N PHE A 279 -4.35 -7.33 7.06
CA PHE A 279 -3.57 -8.55 7.24
C PHE A 279 -3.57 -9.41 5.98
N PHE A 280 -2.44 -10.07 5.76
CA PHE A 280 -2.35 -11.28 4.96
C PHE A 280 -1.93 -12.43 5.87
N LEU A 281 -2.55 -13.59 5.72
CA LEU A 281 -2.25 -14.78 6.50
C LEU A 281 -2.13 -16.00 5.59
N GLN A 282 -0.93 -16.57 5.54
CA GLN A 282 -0.73 -17.91 5.00
C GLN A 282 -0.79 -18.92 6.15
N HIS A 283 -1.78 -19.82 6.13
CA HIS A 283 -2.09 -20.73 7.24
C HIS A 283 -0.95 -21.67 7.63
N SER A 284 -0.02 -21.94 6.70
CA SER A 284 1.18 -22.74 6.97
C SER A 284 2.32 -21.95 7.63
N ARG A 285 2.29 -20.61 7.62
CA ARG A 285 3.30 -19.76 8.27
C ARG A 285 2.97 -19.63 9.76
N ARG A 286 3.66 -20.42 10.60
CA ARG A 286 3.35 -20.54 12.03
C ARG A 286 4.58 -20.50 12.92
N TYR A 287 4.43 -19.82 14.07
CA TYR A 287 5.31 -19.88 15.22
C TYR A 287 4.76 -20.93 16.21
N GLY A 288 5.22 -22.18 16.09
CA GLY A 288 4.60 -23.30 16.81
C GLY A 288 3.16 -23.51 16.34
N HIS A 289 2.19 -23.33 17.25
CA HIS A 289 0.76 -23.37 16.92
C HIS A 289 0.17 -21.97 16.66
N VAL A 290 0.97 -20.90 16.73
CA VAL A 290 0.50 -19.52 16.56
C VAL A 290 0.62 -19.10 15.10
N PRO A 291 -0.44 -18.60 14.45
CA PRO A 291 -0.35 -18.00 13.12
C PRO A 291 0.56 -16.77 13.10
N VAL A 292 1.23 -16.53 11.98
CA VAL A 292 2.01 -15.30 11.76
C VAL A 292 1.32 -14.50 10.65
N ALA A 293 0.85 -13.31 10.99
CA ALA A 293 0.19 -12.43 10.05
C ALA A 293 1.17 -11.38 9.50
N ASP A 294 1.02 -11.09 8.21
CA ASP A 294 1.71 -10.01 7.53
C ASP A 294 0.84 -8.76 7.70
N ILE A 295 1.42 -7.70 8.25
CA ILE A 295 0.73 -6.46 8.60
C ILE A 295 1.10 -5.37 7.61
N SER A 296 0.09 -4.77 7.00
CA SER A 296 0.25 -3.69 6.04
C SER A 296 0.90 -2.46 6.70
N THR A 297 2.11 -2.09 6.27
CA THR A 297 2.89 -1.06 6.97
C THR A 297 2.37 0.36 6.71
N GLY A 298 1.56 0.57 5.67
CA GLY A 298 0.89 1.85 5.45
C GLY A 298 -0.05 2.23 6.60
N LEU A 299 -0.44 1.28 7.47
CA LEU A 299 -1.25 1.51 8.66
C LEU A 299 -0.46 1.98 9.89
N LEU A 300 0.87 1.97 9.85
CA LEU A 300 1.68 2.23 11.03
C LEU A 300 1.69 3.72 11.37
N ARG A 301 1.68 4.01 12.67
CA ARG A 301 1.74 5.37 13.24
C ARG A 301 3.04 5.50 14.04
N ALA A 302 4.17 5.36 13.35
CA ALA A 302 5.46 5.63 13.98
C ALA A 302 5.71 7.15 14.06
N SER A 303 6.49 7.58 15.05
CA SER A 303 6.80 9.00 15.29
C SER A 303 7.89 9.54 14.36
N ASP A 304 8.69 8.65 13.78
CA ASP A 304 9.81 8.94 12.88
C ASP A 304 9.41 8.93 11.40
N GLY A 305 8.28 8.33 11.02
CA GLY A 305 7.72 8.45 9.68
C GLY A 305 7.03 7.20 9.16
N ALA A 306 6.72 7.18 7.86
CA ALA A 306 5.97 6.10 7.20
C ALA A 306 6.76 4.79 7.06
N MET A 307 8.09 4.86 6.95
CA MET A 307 8.99 3.72 6.94
C MET A 307 9.23 3.15 8.34
N ALA A 308 8.89 3.90 9.40
CA ALA A 308 8.98 3.46 10.79
C ALA A 308 10.36 2.88 11.16
N GLU A 309 11.45 3.55 10.78
CA GLU A 309 12.82 3.04 10.85
C GLU A 309 13.30 2.66 12.27
N SER A 310 12.71 3.27 13.30
CA SER A 310 12.91 2.95 14.71
C SER A 310 12.29 1.60 15.09
N TRP A 311 11.33 1.10 14.32
CA TRP A 311 10.61 -0.17 14.54
C TRP A 311 10.94 -1.25 13.53
N ILE A 312 11.38 -0.87 12.34
CA ILE A 312 11.54 -1.77 11.20
C ILE A 312 12.96 -1.66 10.66
N THR A 313 13.61 -2.79 10.49
CA THR A 313 14.73 -2.90 9.54
C THR A 313 14.17 -3.42 8.23
N TRP A 314 14.39 -2.70 7.14
CA TRP A 314 13.87 -3.10 5.83
C TRP A 314 14.87 -4.00 5.10
N ARG A 315 14.34 -5.06 4.51
CA ARG A 315 15.05 -5.94 3.59
C ARG A 315 15.45 -5.17 2.34
N THR A 316 16.65 -5.44 1.83
CA THR A 316 17.16 -4.83 0.60
C THR A 316 16.48 -5.43 -0.64
N ARG A 317 16.27 -6.74 -0.66
CA ARG A 317 15.55 -7.45 -1.73
C ARG A 317 14.04 -7.27 -1.60
N LEU A 318 13.37 -7.06 -2.74
CA LEU A 318 11.92 -6.97 -2.85
C LEU A 318 11.30 -8.38 -2.99
N SER A 319 10.12 -8.61 -2.42
CA SER A 319 9.33 -9.81 -2.72
C SER A 319 8.75 -9.71 -4.14
N PHE A 320 8.72 -10.83 -4.87
CA PHE A 320 8.09 -10.95 -6.19
C PHE A 320 8.52 -9.88 -7.22
N GLU A 321 9.81 -9.54 -7.23
CA GLU A 321 10.41 -8.57 -8.17
C GLU A 321 10.10 -8.87 -9.64
N SER A 322 10.01 -10.15 -10.01
CA SER A 322 9.65 -10.58 -11.38
C SER A 322 8.28 -10.08 -11.83
N ASP A 323 7.30 -10.07 -10.92
CA ASP A 323 5.94 -9.63 -11.21
C ASP A 323 5.93 -8.11 -11.40
N GLY A 324 6.66 -7.40 -10.54
CA GLY A 324 6.91 -5.96 -10.69
C GLY A 324 7.52 -5.62 -12.04
N LEU A 325 8.59 -6.32 -12.44
CA LEU A 325 9.26 -6.11 -13.73
C LEU A 325 8.32 -6.37 -14.92
N ALA A 326 7.42 -7.34 -14.81
CA ALA A 326 6.43 -7.64 -15.84
C ALA A 326 5.33 -6.57 -15.92
N PHE A 327 4.93 -5.99 -14.79
CA PHE A 327 3.93 -4.93 -14.71
C PHE A 327 4.48 -3.56 -15.15
N ASP A 328 5.55 -3.09 -14.52
CA ASP A 328 6.24 -1.84 -14.87
C ASP A 328 7.72 -1.99 -14.58
N LYS A 329 8.48 -2.22 -15.64
CA LYS A 329 9.92 -2.47 -15.57
C LYS A 329 10.67 -1.30 -14.93
N ASP A 330 10.41 -0.08 -15.37
CA ASP A 330 11.23 1.07 -15.01
C ASP A 330 10.97 1.54 -13.58
N MET A 331 9.72 1.45 -13.13
CA MET A 331 9.38 1.70 -11.73
C MET A 331 10.04 0.64 -10.85
N THR A 332 9.98 -0.63 -11.25
CA THR A 332 10.56 -1.74 -10.50
C THR A 332 12.07 -1.62 -10.39
N GLU A 333 12.77 -1.39 -11.50
CA GLU A 333 14.22 -1.16 -11.50
C GLU A 333 14.60 0.05 -10.62
N GLY A 334 13.82 1.13 -10.70
CA GLY A 334 14.00 2.31 -9.85
C GLY A 334 13.82 2.03 -8.35
N ILE A 335 12.84 1.20 -7.97
CA ILE A 335 12.64 0.80 -6.57
C ILE A 335 13.76 -0.15 -6.13
N VAL A 336 14.19 -1.09 -6.96
CA VAL A 336 15.29 -2.02 -6.64
C VAL A 336 16.59 -1.25 -6.39
N GLU A 337 16.96 -0.34 -7.30
CA GLU A 337 18.13 0.52 -7.14
C GLU A 337 18.00 1.41 -5.90
N GLY A 338 16.84 2.06 -5.75
CA GLY A 338 16.51 2.91 -4.62
C GLY A 338 16.61 2.21 -3.28
N MET A 339 16.01 1.02 -3.16
CA MET A 339 16.04 0.20 -1.95
C MET A 339 17.46 -0.23 -1.61
N ARG A 340 18.25 -0.61 -2.62
CA ARG A 340 19.65 -0.98 -2.41
C ARG A 340 20.44 0.19 -1.83
N LYS A 341 20.34 1.38 -2.43
CA LYS A 341 21.03 2.57 -1.93
C LYS A 341 20.54 2.96 -0.54
N TRP A 342 19.22 3.07 -0.37
CA TRP A 342 18.57 3.50 0.87
C TRP A 342 18.90 2.57 2.04
N THR A 343 18.86 1.25 1.83
CA THR A 343 19.20 0.27 2.88
C THR A 343 20.70 0.20 3.14
N MET A 344 21.58 0.36 2.14
CA MET A 344 23.03 0.39 2.38
C MET A 344 23.45 1.49 3.36
N GLU A 345 22.86 2.68 3.23
CA GLU A 345 23.11 3.81 4.14
C GLU A 345 22.66 3.52 5.58
N ARG A 346 21.55 2.80 5.74
CA ARG A 346 20.89 2.54 7.04
C ARG A 346 21.38 1.27 7.74
N ASN A 347 21.79 0.28 6.97
CA ASN A 347 22.16 -1.04 7.46
C ASN A 347 23.69 -1.21 7.60
N GLY A 348 24.45 -0.11 7.62
CA GLY A 348 25.91 -0.13 7.72
C GLY A 348 26.57 -0.88 6.55
N GLY A 349 26.05 -0.70 5.34
CA GLY A 349 26.53 -1.35 4.12
C GLY A 349 26.09 -2.81 3.92
N LYS A 350 25.33 -3.40 4.85
CA LYS A 350 24.83 -4.77 4.71
C LYS A 350 23.66 -4.84 3.74
N ILE A 351 23.71 -5.80 2.81
CA ILE A 351 22.62 -6.13 1.89
C ILE A 351 21.84 -7.28 2.50
N LEU A 352 20.58 -7.04 2.83
CA LEU A 352 19.72 -8.04 3.46
C LEU A 352 18.84 -8.68 2.38
N THR A 353 19.06 -9.96 2.08
CA THR A 353 18.35 -10.71 1.01
C THR A 353 17.62 -11.94 1.49
N ASP A 354 17.73 -12.27 2.77
CA ASP A 354 17.15 -13.47 3.35
C ASP A 354 15.62 -13.51 3.15
N GLU A 355 15.12 -14.72 2.95
CA GLU A 355 13.68 -14.96 2.86
C GLU A 355 13.01 -14.71 4.21
N ILE A 356 11.81 -14.14 4.16
CA ILE A 356 10.97 -13.82 5.32
C ILE A 356 9.80 -14.79 5.38
#